data_AF-A0A0M1JDW4-F1
#
_entry.id   AF-A0A0M1JDW4-F1
#
_cell.length_a   1.000
_cell.length_b   1.000
_cell.length_c   1.000
_cell.angle_alpha   90.00
_cell.angle_beta   90.00
_cell.angle_gamma   90.00
#
_symmetry.space_group_name_H-M   'P 1'
#
loop_
_entity.id
_entity.type
_entity.pdbx_description
1 polymer ?
#
loop_
_entity_poly.entity_id
_entity_poly.type
_entity_poly.pdbx_seq_one_letter_code
_entity_poly.pdbx_strand_id
1 'polypeptide(L)'
;MAKTNYNQIALRAKPPSPWLNNSANGIDYWLHVPTRECGISLRGLARLCGVAHRAIQSAIHNAQKSIQKVGSEVANLRESELNKLLKGKTFFLEEVANLSPTQQGGPNKVILLEICMIFIRYYAMKGKIEAVKTLFLFSDFGAEQFIFIQVGFIPRPESIMLDDIEYLIAKETVQVNKSRQEEVQFFTNPLTGECGIELQGLGYICGGVALKHVKTFLDTQPEPYLQANHSELIVKASVCTLVLEHFGYYHKPHKTLAQQWAKTLNPMVPNLHQKTNYQSPAVTDRETKLESRLQELEQENIRLKQLLKEEEAKGKKKRHRMMGRVLQWKIPPSCYEVRLEEDTSHISQLLDGLILKRKPQQPLPANIELPDGLTLDAEINL
;
A
#
# COMPACT_ATOMS: atom_id res chain seq x y z
N MET A 1 15.25 -42.71 -40.63
CA MET A 1 14.80 -41.48 -39.94
C MET A 1 14.32 -41.87 -38.55
N ALA A 2 15.12 -41.59 -37.52
CA ALA A 2 14.81 -41.93 -36.14
C ALA A 2 13.75 -40.97 -35.58
N LYS A 3 12.64 -41.51 -35.06
CA LYS A 3 11.66 -40.76 -34.28
C LYS A 3 12.15 -40.70 -32.83
N THR A 4 12.70 -39.57 -32.43
CA THR A 4 13.09 -39.31 -31.04
C THR A 4 11.83 -39.00 -30.24
N ASN A 5 11.39 -39.95 -29.40
CA ASN A 5 10.38 -39.69 -28.37
C ASN A 5 11.01 -38.79 -27.30
N TYR A 6 10.74 -37.49 -27.39
CA TYR A 6 10.95 -36.60 -26.26
C TYR A 6 9.88 -36.90 -25.21
N ASN A 7 10.21 -37.79 -24.26
CA ASN A 7 9.54 -37.84 -22.97
C ASN A 7 9.77 -36.49 -22.29
N GLN A 8 8.84 -35.56 -22.49
CA GLN A 8 8.67 -34.39 -21.65
C GLN A 8 8.23 -34.87 -20.27
N ILE A 9 9.17 -35.36 -19.47
CA ILE A 9 9.10 -35.19 -18.02
C ILE A 9 9.28 -33.68 -17.81
N ALA A 10 8.20 -32.93 -18.04
CA ALA A 10 8.11 -31.58 -17.56
C ALA A 10 8.34 -31.67 -16.04
N LEU A 11 9.42 -31.08 -15.56
CA LEU A 11 9.63 -30.73 -14.16
C LEU A 11 8.46 -29.82 -13.76
N ARG A 12 7.30 -30.41 -13.45
CA ARG A 12 6.21 -29.70 -12.79
C ARG A 12 6.75 -29.41 -11.40
N ALA A 13 7.07 -28.14 -11.15
CA ALA A 13 7.34 -27.66 -9.80
C ALA A 13 6.22 -28.19 -8.88
N LYS A 14 6.61 -28.77 -7.75
CA LYS A 14 5.65 -29.20 -6.72
C LYS A 14 4.70 -28.01 -6.48
N PRO A 15 3.36 -28.22 -6.49
CA PRO A 15 2.44 -27.12 -6.24
C PRO A 15 2.84 -26.43 -4.94
N PRO A 16 2.82 -25.08 -4.89
CA PRO A 16 3.17 -24.35 -3.68
C PRO A 16 2.31 -24.89 -2.53
N SER A 17 2.92 -25.01 -1.35
CA SER A 17 2.20 -25.42 -0.15
C SER A 17 0.94 -24.56 0.01
N PRO A 18 -0.23 -25.13 0.31
CA PRO A 18 -1.43 -24.34 0.60
C PRO A 18 -1.32 -23.59 1.94
N TRP A 19 -0.23 -23.81 2.68
CA TRP A 19 0.09 -23.16 3.94
C TRP A 19 1.06 -22.00 3.73
N LEU A 20 0.69 -20.83 4.25
CA LEU A 20 1.62 -19.77 4.57
C LEU A 20 1.92 -19.81 6.06
N ASN A 21 3.19 -19.64 6.41
CA ASN A 21 3.63 -19.63 7.78
C ASN A 21 4.79 -18.65 7.98
N ASN A 22 4.86 -18.06 9.17
CA ASN A 22 5.98 -17.25 9.59
C ASN A 22 6.16 -17.38 11.11
N SER A 23 7.39 -17.21 11.57
CA SER A 23 7.73 -17.23 12.99
C SER A 23 8.22 -15.85 13.40
N ALA A 24 7.39 -15.10 14.13
CA ALA A 24 7.73 -13.77 14.64
C ALA A 24 7.76 -13.79 16.17
N ASN A 25 8.84 -13.28 16.77
CA ASN A 25 9.06 -13.30 18.23
C ASN A 25 8.92 -14.71 18.86
N GLY A 26 9.27 -15.74 18.09
CA GLY A 26 9.11 -17.15 18.45
C GLY A 26 7.66 -17.55 18.72
N ILE A 27 6.73 -16.95 18.01
CA ILE A 27 5.33 -17.37 17.85
C ILE A 27 5.18 -17.77 16.39
N ASP A 28 4.72 -18.99 16.14
CA ASP A 28 4.51 -19.48 14.78
C ASP A 28 3.05 -19.24 14.38
N TYR A 29 2.88 -18.45 13.33
CA TYR A 29 1.61 -18.09 12.73
C TYR A 29 1.41 -18.90 11.46
N TRP A 30 0.17 -19.29 11.22
CA TRP A 30 -0.20 -20.18 10.12
C TRP A 30 -1.50 -19.73 9.48
N LEU A 31 -1.56 -19.89 8.17
CA LEU A 31 -2.72 -19.62 7.34
C LEU A 31 -2.88 -20.71 6.29
N HIS A 32 -4.09 -21.24 6.17
CA HIS A 32 -4.53 -21.99 5.01
C HIS A 32 -5.02 -21.02 3.93
N VAL A 33 -4.25 -20.83 2.86
CA VAL A 33 -4.56 -19.85 1.82
C VAL A 33 -5.95 -20.07 1.18
N PRO A 34 -6.37 -21.31 0.84
CA PRO A 34 -7.66 -21.53 0.17
C PRO A 34 -8.88 -21.21 1.03
N THR A 35 -8.87 -21.58 2.32
CA THR A 35 -10.04 -21.41 3.20
C THR A 35 -9.95 -20.14 4.05
N ARG A 36 -8.81 -19.46 4.04
CA ARG A 36 -8.47 -18.32 4.92
C ARG A 36 -8.47 -18.65 6.43
N GLU A 37 -8.61 -19.92 6.77
CA GLU A 37 -8.53 -20.39 8.15
C GLU A 37 -7.10 -20.23 8.66
N CYS A 38 -6.96 -19.68 9.86
CA CYS A 38 -5.67 -19.33 10.41
C CYS A 38 -5.54 -19.74 11.88
N GLY A 39 -4.31 -19.73 12.37
CA GLY A 39 -4.05 -20.21 13.71
C GLY A 39 -2.63 -19.98 14.18
N ILE A 40 -2.39 -20.39 15.43
CA ILE A 40 -1.13 -20.16 16.14
C ILE A 40 -0.65 -21.50 16.70
N SER A 41 0.67 -21.73 16.69
CA SER A 41 1.24 -22.93 17.29
C SER A 41 0.95 -23.00 18.81
N LEU A 42 0.86 -24.22 19.35
CA LEU A 42 0.54 -24.43 20.77
C LEU A 42 1.51 -23.69 21.72
N ARG A 43 2.79 -23.62 21.36
CA ARG A 43 3.82 -22.86 22.09
C ARG A 43 3.62 -21.36 21.93
N GLY A 44 3.31 -20.91 20.71
CA GLY A 44 3.01 -19.51 20.42
C GLY A 44 1.82 -19.00 21.24
N LEU A 45 0.73 -19.76 21.29
CA LEU A 45 -0.45 -19.40 22.07
C LEU A 45 -0.13 -19.33 23.57
N ALA A 46 0.65 -20.28 24.10
CA ALA A 46 1.05 -20.26 25.50
C ALA A 46 1.83 -18.98 25.86
N ARG A 47 2.71 -18.52 24.96
CA ARG A 47 3.44 -17.25 25.10
C ARG A 47 2.50 -16.05 25.08
N LEU A 48 1.60 -15.98 24.11
CA LEU A 48 0.60 -14.91 24.01
C LEU A 48 -0.31 -14.85 25.24
N CYS A 49 -0.60 -16.00 25.86
CA CYS A 49 -1.39 -16.06 27.08
C CYS A 49 -0.60 -15.83 28.38
N GLY A 50 0.74 -15.76 28.33
CA GLY A 50 1.57 -15.64 29.54
C GLY A 50 1.52 -16.87 30.45
N VAL A 51 1.41 -18.07 29.86
CA VAL A 51 1.29 -19.34 30.61
C VAL A 51 2.24 -20.42 30.09
N ALA A 52 2.46 -21.45 30.90
CA ALA A 52 3.24 -22.61 30.47
C ALA A 52 2.53 -23.37 29.35
N HIS A 53 3.29 -23.85 28.36
CA HIS A 53 2.81 -24.71 27.26
C HIS A 53 1.93 -25.87 27.75
N ARG A 54 2.31 -26.50 28.88
CA ARG A 54 1.54 -27.60 29.49
C ARG A 54 0.12 -27.20 29.91
N ALA A 55 -0.12 -25.94 30.26
CA ALA A 55 -1.45 -25.46 30.65
C ALA A 55 -2.42 -25.51 29.46
N ILE A 56 -2.01 -24.96 28.31
CA ILE A 56 -2.79 -25.00 27.06
C ILE A 56 -3.01 -26.46 26.63
N GLN A 57 -1.93 -27.26 26.62
CA GLN A 57 -1.98 -28.67 26.24
C GLN A 57 -2.97 -29.48 27.11
N SER A 58 -2.95 -29.25 28.43
CA SER A 58 -3.81 -29.97 29.36
C SER A 58 -5.27 -29.56 29.24
N ALA A 59 -5.54 -28.27 28.99
CA ALA A 59 -6.89 -27.77 28.75
C ALA A 59 -7.50 -28.39 27.50
N ILE A 60 -6.75 -28.42 26.38
CA ILE A 60 -7.21 -29.06 25.14
C ILE A 60 -7.46 -30.56 25.37
N HIS A 61 -6.51 -31.27 25.99
CA HIS A 61 -6.66 -32.70 26.28
C HIS A 61 -7.88 -33.03 27.14
N ASN A 62 -8.15 -32.20 28.16
CA ASN A 62 -9.31 -32.38 29.03
C ASN A 62 -10.63 -32.08 28.30
N ALA A 63 -10.65 -31.06 27.45
CA ALA A 63 -11.82 -30.72 26.63
C ALA A 63 -12.10 -31.78 25.55
N GLN A 64 -11.07 -32.42 24.99
CA GLN A 64 -11.25 -33.55 24.06
C GLN A 64 -11.73 -34.82 24.78
N LYS A 65 -11.26 -35.09 26.01
CA LYS A 65 -11.70 -36.24 26.82
C LYS A 65 -13.18 -36.17 27.22
N SER A 66 -13.73 -34.98 27.44
CA SER A 66 -15.15 -34.82 27.79
C SER A 66 -16.09 -35.13 26.61
N ILE A 67 -15.56 -35.18 25.38
CA ILE A 67 -16.29 -35.58 24.16
C ILE A 67 -16.35 -37.12 24.02
N GLN A 68 -15.37 -37.86 24.57
CA GLN A 68 -15.23 -39.31 24.39
C GLN A 68 -15.92 -40.17 25.47
N LYS A 69 -16.37 -39.59 26.59
CA LYS A 69 -17.01 -40.35 27.67
C LYS A 69 -18.52 -40.11 27.71
N VAL A 70 -19.28 -41.09 27.22
CA VAL A 70 -20.71 -41.27 27.52
C VAL A 70 -20.82 -41.79 28.96
N GLY A 71 -21.04 -40.89 29.92
CA GLY A 71 -21.19 -41.25 31.33
C GLY A 71 -21.45 -40.00 32.17
N SER A 72 -22.73 -39.70 32.38
CA SER A 72 -23.27 -38.41 32.83
C SER A 72 -23.10 -38.08 34.32
N GLU A 73 -22.47 -38.92 35.15
CA GLU A 73 -22.64 -38.79 36.61
C GLU A 73 -21.42 -38.30 37.41
N VAL A 74 -20.21 -38.22 36.84
CA VAL A 74 -19.02 -37.83 37.63
C VAL A 74 -18.30 -36.57 37.09
N ALA A 75 -18.65 -36.08 35.89
CA ALA A 75 -17.93 -34.97 35.23
C ALA A 75 -18.35 -33.57 35.70
N ASN A 76 -19.55 -33.42 36.28
CA ASN A 76 -20.12 -32.10 36.60
C ASN A 76 -19.51 -31.42 37.84
N LEU A 77 -18.68 -32.11 38.63
CA LEU A 77 -18.18 -31.61 39.91
C LEU A 77 -16.92 -30.73 39.80
N ARG A 78 -16.19 -30.73 38.67
CA ARG A 78 -14.96 -29.92 38.47
C ARG A 78 -14.74 -29.48 37.01
N GLU A 79 -15.79 -29.13 36.29
CA GLU A 79 -15.64 -28.56 34.95
C GLU A 79 -15.16 -27.09 35.07
N SER A 80 -13.90 -26.83 34.69
CA SER A 80 -13.37 -25.46 34.71
C SER A 80 -14.12 -24.57 33.72
N GLU A 81 -14.20 -23.25 34.01
CA GLU A 81 -14.81 -22.27 33.10
C GLU A 81 -14.22 -22.37 31.68
N LEU A 82 -12.90 -22.56 31.60
CA LEU A 82 -12.20 -22.75 30.32
C LEU A 82 -12.65 -24.03 29.59
N ASN A 83 -12.82 -25.15 30.30
CA ASN A 83 -13.31 -26.39 29.67
C ASN A 83 -14.73 -26.23 29.12
N LYS A 84 -15.59 -25.45 29.78
CA LYS A 84 -16.94 -25.14 29.28
C LYS A 84 -16.89 -24.37 27.97
N LEU A 85 -16.01 -23.37 27.88
CA LEU A 85 -15.84 -22.55 26.67
C LEU A 85 -15.28 -23.36 25.48
N LEU A 86 -14.46 -24.38 25.76
CA LEU A 86 -13.80 -25.20 24.75
C LEU A 86 -14.64 -26.42 24.31
N LYS A 87 -15.71 -26.75 25.03
CA LYS A 87 -16.50 -27.97 24.82
C LYS A 87 -17.18 -27.97 23.45
N GLY A 88 -17.03 -29.08 22.71
CA GLY A 88 -17.69 -29.28 21.42
C GLY A 88 -17.13 -28.46 20.26
N LYS A 89 -15.95 -27.84 20.42
CA LYS A 89 -15.29 -27.06 19.38
C LYS A 89 -14.19 -27.85 18.67
N THR A 90 -13.92 -27.47 17.43
CA THR A 90 -12.78 -27.94 16.63
C THR A 90 -11.52 -27.22 17.08
N PHE A 91 -10.44 -27.96 17.36
CA PHE A 91 -9.26 -27.39 18.01
C PHE A 91 -8.16 -27.01 17.04
N PHE A 92 -7.92 -27.88 16.06
CA PHE A 92 -6.73 -27.80 15.24
C PHE A 92 -7.07 -27.42 13.81
N LEU A 93 -6.20 -26.62 13.20
CA LEU A 93 -6.36 -26.15 11.83
C LEU A 93 -6.43 -27.31 10.82
N GLU A 94 -5.77 -28.43 11.13
CA GLU A 94 -5.82 -29.66 10.33
C GLU A 94 -7.20 -30.31 10.27
N GLU A 95 -8.02 -30.13 11.32
CA GLU A 95 -9.38 -30.69 11.40
C GLU A 95 -10.36 -29.92 10.50
N VAL A 96 -10.03 -28.66 10.15
CA VAL A 96 -10.85 -27.81 9.26
C VAL A 96 -10.39 -27.94 7.81
N ALA A 97 -9.07 -27.95 7.57
CA ALA A 97 -8.52 -28.04 6.22
C ALA A 97 -8.46 -29.48 5.68
N ASN A 98 -8.72 -30.50 6.51
CA ASN A 98 -8.44 -31.91 6.22
C ASN A 98 -7.01 -32.16 5.71
N LEU A 99 -6.09 -31.29 6.13
CA LEU A 99 -4.71 -31.24 5.68
C LEU A 99 -3.87 -30.68 6.84
N SER A 100 -2.78 -31.34 7.21
CA SER A 100 -1.96 -30.86 8.32
C SER A 100 -1.04 -29.72 7.86
N PRO A 101 -0.90 -28.65 8.66
CA PRO A 101 0.16 -27.66 8.48
C PRO A 101 1.53 -28.34 8.56
N THR A 102 2.38 -28.18 7.55
CA THR A 102 3.70 -28.85 7.48
C THR A 102 4.84 -27.84 7.45
N GLN A 103 5.83 -28.02 8.34
CA GLN A 103 7.12 -27.30 8.33
C GLN A 103 8.27 -28.29 8.09
N GLN A 104 9.48 -27.80 7.76
CA GLN A 104 10.70 -28.63 7.65
C GLN A 104 10.93 -29.38 8.98
N GLY A 105 10.46 -30.63 9.07
CA GLY A 105 10.44 -31.43 10.30
C GLY A 105 9.16 -32.23 10.54
N GLY A 106 8.06 -31.97 9.82
CA GLY A 106 6.81 -32.75 9.88
C GLY A 106 5.55 -31.92 10.13
N PRO A 107 4.41 -32.56 10.42
CA PRO A 107 3.15 -31.88 10.72
C PRO A 107 3.27 -31.10 12.04
N ASN A 108 2.77 -29.86 12.04
CA ASN A 108 2.75 -28.99 13.20
C ASN A 108 1.31 -28.81 13.72
N LYS A 109 1.13 -28.90 15.04
CA LYS A 109 -0.18 -28.70 15.67
C LYS A 109 -0.46 -27.22 15.83
N VAL A 110 -1.28 -26.71 14.94
CA VAL A 110 -1.74 -25.32 14.91
C VAL A 110 -3.14 -25.25 15.49
N ILE A 111 -3.33 -24.42 16.50
CA ILE A 111 -4.62 -24.18 17.13
C ILE A 111 -5.38 -23.16 16.28
N LEU A 112 -6.65 -23.44 15.98
CA LEU A 112 -7.53 -22.55 15.23
C LEU A 112 -7.69 -21.20 15.94
N LEU A 113 -7.74 -20.10 15.19
CA LEU A 113 -7.83 -18.76 15.76
C LEU A 113 -9.01 -18.60 16.75
N GLU A 114 -10.18 -19.16 16.45
CA GLU A 114 -11.33 -19.11 17.35
C GLU A 114 -10.97 -19.64 18.75
N ILE A 115 -10.24 -20.75 18.80
CA ILE A 115 -9.77 -21.35 20.05
C ILE A 115 -8.68 -20.52 20.69
N CYS A 116 -7.74 -19.98 19.90
CA CYS A 116 -6.75 -19.03 20.40
C CYS A 116 -7.42 -17.84 21.12
N MET A 117 -8.49 -17.29 20.55
CA MET A 117 -9.26 -16.20 21.14
C MET A 117 -9.89 -16.58 22.48
N ILE A 118 -10.41 -17.80 22.61
CA ILE A 118 -10.97 -18.30 23.89
C ILE A 118 -9.89 -18.31 24.98
N PHE A 119 -8.72 -18.87 24.69
CA PHE A 119 -7.61 -18.91 25.64
C PHE A 119 -7.11 -17.52 26.02
N ILE A 120 -6.92 -16.64 25.03
CA ILE A 120 -6.43 -15.27 25.26
C ILE A 120 -7.43 -14.49 26.12
N ARG A 121 -8.73 -14.53 25.79
CA ARG A 121 -9.77 -13.88 26.59
C ARG A 121 -9.82 -14.43 28.01
N TYR A 122 -9.82 -15.75 28.16
CA TYR A 122 -9.86 -16.38 29.48
C TYR A 122 -8.68 -15.94 30.36
N TYR A 123 -7.45 -15.98 29.84
CA TYR A 123 -6.28 -15.59 30.62
C TYR A 123 -6.17 -14.09 30.85
N ALA A 124 -6.66 -13.26 29.93
CA ALA A 124 -6.77 -11.82 30.15
C ALA A 124 -7.75 -11.49 31.28
N MET A 125 -8.91 -12.16 31.33
CA MET A 125 -9.88 -12.03 32.44
C MET A 125 -9.29 -12.51 33.79
N LYS A 126 -8.33 -13.44 33.76
CA LYS A 126 -7.56 -13.86 34.95
C LYS A 126 -6.36 -12.94 35.26
N GLY A 127 -6.22 -11.81 34.56
CA GLY A 127 -5.20 -10.79 34.81
C GLY A 127 -3.80 -11.08 34.25
N LYS A 128 -3.67 -12.00 33.28
CA LYS A 128 -2.38 -12.25 32.61
C LYS A 128 -2.03 -11.10 31.67
N ILE A 129 -0.94 -10.41 31.96
CA ILE A 129 -0.54 -9.17 31.26
C ILE A 129 -0.28 -9.43 29.77
N GLU A 130 0.36 -10.55 29.42
CA GLU A 130 0.63 -10.94 28.04
C GLU A 130 -0.68 -11.17 27.26
N ALA A 131 -1.66 -11.81 27.90
CA ALA A 131 -2.96 -12.06 27.30
C ALA A 131 -3.73 -10.76 27.08
N VAL A 132 -3.68 -9.83 28.04
CA VAL A 132 -4.26 -8.49 27.91
C VAL A 132 -3.61 -7.72 26.75
N LYS A 133 -2.28 -7.69 26.66
CA LYS A 133 -1.54 -7.05 25.56
C LYS A 133 -1.92 -7.65 24.20
N THR A 134 -2.04 -8.96 24.13
CA THR A 134 -2.46 -9.66 22.90
C THR A 134 -3.88 -9.26 22.50
N LEU A 135 -4.80 -9.14 23.47
CA LEU A 135 -6.16 -8.69 23.23
C LEU A 135 -6.23 -7.27 22.66
N PHE A 136 -5.39 -6.35 23.16
CA PHE A 136 -5.27 -5.01 22.58
C PHE A 136 -4.80 -5.07 21.12
N LEU A 137 -3.71 -5.80 20.84
CA LEU A 137 -3.20 -5.96 19.47
C LEU A 137 -4.25 -6.53 18.52
N PHE A 138 -5.01 -7.53 18.96
CA PHE A 138 -6.07 -8.12 18.17
C PHE A 138 -7.29 -7.22 18.01
N SER A 139 -7.55 -6.32 18.97
CA SER A 139 -8.61 -5.32 18.88
C SER A 139 -8.27 -4.22 17.87
N ASP A 140 -7.01 -3.80 17.81
CA ASP A 140 -6.57 -2.71 16.94
C ASP A 140 -6.60 -3.11 15.46
N PHE A 141 -6.25 -4.36 15.14
CA PHE A 141 -6.13 -4.84 13.74
C PHE A 141 -7.21 -5.83 13.31
N GLY A 142 -7.90 -6.47 14.25
CA GLY A 142 -8.64 -7.71 14.01
C GLY A 142 -7.69 -8.92 14.09
N ALA A 143 -8.10 -9.96 14.83
CA ALA A 143 -7.22 -11.09 15.13
C ALA A 143 -6.81 -11.89 13.88
N GLU A 144 -7.71 -12.05 12.91
CA GLU A 144 -7.43 -12.70 11.61
C GLU A 144 -6.43 -11.87 10.81
N GLN A 145 -6.71 -10.59 10.64
CA GLN A 145 -5.87 -9.67 9.88
C GLN A 145 -4.47 -9.56 10.50
N PHE A 146 -4.37 -9.57 11.83
CA PHE A 146 -3.10 -9.64 12.52
C PHE A 146 -2.30 -10.87 12.07
N ILE A 147 -2.91 -12.06 12.07
CA ILE A 147 -2.23 -13.29 11.65
C ILE A 147 -1.86 -13.22 10.16
N PHE A 148 -2.73 -12.70 9.30
CA PHE A 148 -2.47 -12.53 7.87
C PHE A 148 -1.22 -11.67 7.64
N ILE A 149 -1.12 -10.53 8.33
CA ILE A 149 0.06 -9.66 8.30
C ILE A 149 1.31 -10.43 8.76
N GLN A 150 1.22 -11.20 9.86
CA GLN A 150 2.37 -11.97 10.35
C GLN A 150 2.88 -12.97 9.32
N VAL A 151 2.00 -13.65 8.59
CA VAL A 151 2.39 -14.63 7.56
C VAL A 151 2.68 -14.02 6.20
N GLY A 152 2.68 -12.68 6.08
CA GLY A 152 2.86 -11.97 4.82
C GLY A 152 1.72 -12.22 3.82
N PHE A 153 0.56 -12.66 4.30
CA PHE A 153 -0.62 -12.82 3.47
C PHE A 153 -1.36 -11.51 3.38
N ILE A 154 -1.43 -10.99 2.16
CA ILE A 154 -2.33 -9.92 1.81
C ILE A 154 -3.52 -10.63 1.17
N PRO A 155 -4.70 -10.68 1.81
CA PRO A 155 -5.87 -11.23 1.15
C PRO A 155 -6.00 -10.51 -0.17
N ARG A 156 -6.03 -11.26 -1.29
CA ARG A 156 -6.25 -10.64 -2.60
C ARG A 156 -7.51 -9.79 -2.44
N PRO A 157 -7.40 -8.45 -2.59
CA PRO A 157 -8.58 -7.62 -2.57
C PRO A 157 -9.51 -8.18 -3.64
N GLU A 158 -10.78 -8.37 -3.29
CA GLU A 158 -11.75 -8.67 -4.33
C GLU A 158 -11.66 -7.55 -5.35
N SER A 159 -11.66 -7.89 -6.63
CA SER A 159 -11.61 -6.89 -7.69
C SER A 159 -12.68 -7.15 -8.71
N ILE A 160 -13.11 -6.07 -9.35
CA ILE A 160 -14.06 -6.07 -10.44
C ILE A 160 -13.50 -5.21 -11.58
N MET A 161 -13.70 -5.66 -12.81
CA MET A 161 -13.39 -4.87 -13.99
C MET A 161 -14.59 -4.00 -14.33
N LEU A 162 -14.41 -2.69 -14.30
CA LEU A 162 -15.38 -1.71 -14.81
C LEU A 162 -14.76 -1.06 -16.05
N ASP A 163 -15.32 -1.38 -17.22
CA ASP A 163 -14.68 -1.22 -18.52
C ASP A 163 -13.26 -1.83 -18.52
N ASP A 164 -12.24 -1.01 -18.76
CA ASP A 164 -10.81 -1.40 -18.82
C ASP A 164 -10.06 -1.11 -17.51
N ILE A 165 -10.76 -0.71 -16.44
CA ILE A 165 -10.15 -0.35 -15.15
C ILE A 165 -10.51 -1.41 -14.10
N GLU A 166 -9.48 -2.02 -13.51
CA GLU A 166 -9.63 -2.89 -12.34
C GLU A 166 -9.87 -2.02 -11.10
N TYR A 167 -10.94 -2.30 -10.35
CA TYR A 167 -11.18 -1.71 -9.04
C TYR A 167 -11.14 -2.77 -7.96
N LEU A 168 -10.51 -2.44 -6.83
CA LEU A 168 -10.66 -3.20 -5.59
C LEU A 168 -12.03 -2.92 -5.01
N ILE A 169 -12.78 -3.95 -4.66
CA ILE A 169 -14.15 -3.88 -4.14
C ILE A 169 -14.24 -4.41 -2.71
N ALA A 170 -15.06 -3.77 -1.89
CA ALA A 170 -15.53 -4.30 -0.62
C ALA A 170 -17.04 -4.13 -0.50
N LYS A 171 -17.71 -5.10 0.12
CA LYS A 171 -19.17 -5.16 0.25
C LYS A 171 -19.55 -5.20 1.73
N GLU A 172 -20.51 -4.37 2.12
CA GLU A 172 -21.01 -4.34 3.49
C GLU A 172 -22.54 -4.26 3.51
N THR A 173 -23.17 -5.14 4.28
CA THR A 173 -24.62 -5.11 4.48
C THR A 173 -24.98 -4.04 5.49
N VAL A 174 -25.79 -3.06 5.08
CA VAL A 174 -26.23 -1.94 5.90
C VAL A 174 -27.72 -2.03 6.17
N GLN A 175 -28.09 -1.86 7.44
CA GLN A 175 -29.50 -1.72 7.84
C GLN A 175 -29.99 -0.31 7.54
N VAL A 176 -30.67 -0.13 6.40
CA VAL A 176 -31.21 1.17 5.95
C VAL A 176 -32.37 1.62 6.85
N ASN A 177 -33.23 0.68 7.25
CA ASN A 177 -34.30 0.91 8.23
C ASN A 177 -34.64 -0.41 8.97
N LYS A 178 -35.63 -0.38 9.86
CA LYS A 178 -35.99 -1.53 10.71
C LYS A 178 -36.33 -2.81 9.92
N SER A 179 -36.82 -2.70 8.68
CA SER A 179 -37.28 -3.82 7.86
C SER A 179 -36.47 -4.04 6.59
N ARG A 180 -35.44 -3.22 6.32
CA ARG A 180 -34.69 -3.23 5.06
C ARG A 180 -33.18 -3.24 5.31
N GLN A 181 -32.52 -4.24 4.77
CA GLN A 181 -31.07 -4.35 4.67
C GLN A 181 -30.67 -4.33 3.20
N GLU A 182 -29.57 -3.65 2.89
CA GLU A 182 -29.06 -3.50 1.54
C GLU A 182 -27.54 -3.65 1.54
N GLU A 183 -26.97 -4.05 0.41
CA GLU A 183 -25.53 -4.11 0.22
C GLU A 183 -25.00 -2.73 -0.22
N VAL A 184 -23.86 -2.33 0.34
CA VAL A 184 -23.13 -1.13 -0.05
C VAL A 184 -21.76 -1.55 -0.57
N GLN A 185 -21.39 -1.02 -1.73
CA GLN A 185 -20.12 -1.33 -2.38
C GLN A 185 -19.15 -0.15 -2.30
N PHE A 186 -17.93 -0.45 -1.89
CA PHE A 186 -16.80 0.48 -1.79
C PHE A 186 -15.76 0.11 -2.83
N PHE A 187 -15.18 1.12 -3.47
CA PHE A 187 -14.23 0.93 -4.56
C PHE A 187 -12.94 1.70 -4.31
N THR A 188 -11.81 1.10 -4.67
CA THR A 188 -10.51 1.77 -4.74
C THR A 188 -9.79 1.38 -6.02
N ASN A 189 -9.34 2.36 -6.79
CA ASN A 189 -8.46 2.15 -7.94
C ASN A 189 -7.06 1.73 -7.42
N PRO A 190 -6.56 0.54 -7.77
CA PRO A 190 -5.29 0.03 -7.28
C PRO A 190 -4.08 0.78 -7.84
N LEU A 191 -4.21 1.49 -8.95
CA LEU A 191 -3.12 2.24 -9.59
C LEU A 191 -3.01 3.67 -9.05
N THR A 192 -4.14 4.35 -8.85
CA THR A 192 -4.16 5.77 -8.45
C THR A 192 -4.44 5.98 -6.97
N GLY A 193 -5.00 4.98 -6.28
CA GLY A 193 -5.50 5.12 -4.93
C GLY A 193 -6.77 5.96 -4.80
N GLU A 194 -7.34 6.43 -5.92
CA GLU A 194 -8.64 7.11 -5.89
C GLU A 194 -9.73 6.11 -5.48
N CYS A 195 -10.59 6.51 -4.56
CA CYS A 195 -11.61 5.64 -3.98
C CYS A 195 -12.97 6.35 -3.91
N GLY A 196 -14.01 5.56 -3.69
CA GLY A 196 -15.37 6.03 -3.69
C GLY A 196 -16.40 4.99 -3.26
N ILE A 197 -17.65 5.41 -3.27
CA ILE A 197 -18.80 4.58 -2.91
C ILE A 197 -19.74 4.54 -4.11
N GLU A 198 -20.33 3.36 -4.36
CA GLU A 198 -21.41 3.23 -5.34
C GLU A 198 -22.53 4.25 -5.05
N LEU A 199 -23.07 4.89 -6.08
CA LEU A 199 -24.14 5.87 -5.93
C LEU A 199 -25.36 5.32 -5.19
N GLN A 200 -25.73 4.06 -5.48
CA GLN A 200 -26.87 3.41 -4.83
C GLN A 200 -26.58 3.13 -3.35
N GLY A 201 -25.41 2.56 -3.06
CA GLY A 201 -24.88 2.38 -1.71
C GLY A 201 -24.82 3.68 -0.90
N LEU A 202 -24.44 4.80 -1.52
CA LEU A 202 -24.41 6.12 -0.89
C LEU A 202 -25.81 6.57 -0.43
N GLY A 203 -26.83 6.32 -1.24
CA GLY A 203 -28.23 6.57 -0.87
C GLY A 203 -28.68 5.73 0.34
N TYR A 204 -28.20 4.48 0.44
CA TYR A 204 -28.50 3.58 1.55
C TYR A 204 -27.89 4.05 2.87
N ILE A 205 -26.59 4.38 2.88
CA ILE A 205 -25.91 4.89 4.09
C ILE A 205 -26.39 6.30 4.48
N CYS A 206 -27.02 7.04 3.57
CA CYS A 206 -27.77 8.26 3.88
C CYS A 206 -29.15 8.01 4.54
N GLY A 207 -29.49 6.78 4.93
CA GLY A 207 -30.80 6.45 5.51
C GLY A 207 -31.89 6.26 4.46
N GLY A 208 -31.51 5.71 3.30
CA GLY A 208 -32.43 5.40 2.20
C GLY A 208 -32.93 6.65 1.47
N VAL A 209 -32.09 7.69 1.36
CA VAL A 209 -32.42 8.88 0.57
C VAL A 209 -32.60 8.47 -0.89
N ALA A 210 -33.69 8.95 -1.51
CA ALA A 210 -33.97 8.65 -2.90
C ALA A 210 -32.84 9.13 -3.81
N LEU A 211 -32.41 8.29 -4.75
CA LEU A 211 -31.27 8.58 -5.63
C LEU A 211 -31.39 9.91 -6.37
N LYS A 212 -32.61 10.32 -6.72
CA LYS A 212 -32.86 11.63 -7.34
C LYS A 212 -32.30 12.79 -6.50
N HIS A 213 -32.46 12.75 -5.18
CA HIS A 213 -31.98 13.83 -4.29
C HIS A 213 -30.47 13.79 -4.13
N VAL A 214 -29.88 12.58 -4.08
CA VAL A 214 -28.42 12.43 -4.06
C VAL A 214 -27.83 12.97 -5.37
N LYS A 215 -28.40 12.60 -6.53
CA LYS A 215 -27.99 13.11 -7.84
C LYS A 215 -28.10 14.63 -7.93
N THR A 216 -29.21 15.23 -7.52
CA THR A 216 -29.37 16.69 -7.51
C THR A 216 -28.27 17.39 -6.70
N PHE A 217 -27.84 16.80 -5.58
CA PHE A 217 -26.70 17.35 -4.84
C PHE A 217 -25.38 17.15 -5.60
N LEU A 218 -25.15 15.96 -6.16
CA LEU A 218 -23.93 15.66 -6.93
C LEU A 218 -23.77 16.57 -8.15
N ASP A 219 -24.85 16.95 -8.82
CA ASP A 219 -24.84 17.85 -9.97
C ASP A 219 -24.31 19.26 -9.62
N THR A 220 -24.25 19.61 -8.33
CA THR A 220 -23.64 20.86 -7.85
C THR A 220 -22.13 20.76 -7.61
N GLN A 221 -21.56 19.56 -7.67
CA GLN A 221 -20.16 19.30 -7.37
C GLN A 221 -19.33 19.16 -8.64
N PRO A 222 -18.09 19.67 -8.68
CA PRO A 222 -17.21 19.48 -9.82
C PRO A 222 -16.73 18.02 -9.88
N GLU A 223 -16.92 17.38 -11.04
CA GLU A 223 -16.46 16.00 -11.34
C GLU A 223 -16.71 14.98 -10.22
N PRO A 224 -17.99 14.71 -9.87
CA PRO A 224 -18.34 13.96 -8.66
C PRO A 224 -18.04 12.45 -8.74
N TYR A 225 -17.76 11.92 -9.93
CA TYR A 225 -17.60 10.49 -10.18
C TYR A 225 -16.17 10.12 -10.55
N LEU A 226 -15.72 8.92 -10.17
CA LEU A 226 -14.45 8.35 -10.65
C LEU A 226 -14.50 8.02 -12.14
N GLN A 227 -15.67 7.55 -12.61
CA GLN A 227 -15.96 7.32 -14.03
C GLN A 227 -17.34 7.90 -14.36
N ALA A 228 -17.38 9.09 -14.97
CA ALA A 228 -18.65 9.76 -15.25
C ALA A 228 -19.51 9.07 -16.32
N ASN A 229 -18.89 8.27 -17.20
CA ASN A 229 -19.54 7.66 -18.36
C ASN A 229 -19.89 6.17 -18.17
N HIS A 230 -19.59 5.58 -17.01
CA HIS A 230 -19.85 4.17 -16.75
C HIS A 230 -21.26 3.97 -16.16
N SER A 231 -21.88 2.81 -16.42
CA SER A 231 -23.23 2.51 -15.90
C SER A 231 -23.27 2.39 -14.38
N GLU A 232 -22.17 1.92 -13.80
CA GLU A 232 -21.97 1.87 -12.36
C GLU A 232 -21.27 3.15 -11.91
N LEU A 233 -22.04 4.06 -11.33
CA LEU A 233 -21.58 5.38 -10.92
C LEU A 233 -20.92 5.32 -9.55
N ILE A 234 -19.60 5.46 -9.51
CA ILE A 234 -18.82 5.52 -8.27
C ILE A 234 -18.56 6.98 -7.91
N VAL A 235 -19.11 7.43 -6.78
CA VAL A 235 -18.94 8.80 -6.27
C VAL A 235 -17.59 8.92 -5.58
N LYS A 236 -16.79 9.94 -5.92
CA LYS A 236 -15.46 10.17 -5.33
C LYS A 236 -15.55 10.31 -3.81
N ALA A 237 -14.55 9.80 -3.08
CA ALA A 237 -14.49 9.85 -1.62
C ALA A 237 -14.65 11.26 -1.05
N SER A 238 -13.98 12.26 -1.65
CA SER A 238 -14.11 13.67 -1.24
C SER A 238 -15.56 14.17 -1.32
N VAL A 239 -16.29 13.75 -2.36
CA VAL A 239 -17.69 14.12 -2.57
C VAL A 239 -18.63 13.29 -1.70
N CYS A 240 -18.32 12.02 -1.43
CA CYS A 240 -19.07 11.20 -0.48
C CYS A 240 -19.12 11.84 0.91
N THR A 241 -18.01 12.43 1.36
CA THR A 241 -17.96 13.19 2.62
C THR A 241 -18.99 14.32 2.62
N LEU A 242 -19.03 15.12 1.55
CA LEU A 242 -19.96 16.24 1.41
C LEU A 242 -21.42 15.77 1.38
N VAL A 243 -21.71 14.66 0.71
CA VAL A 243 -23.05 14.07 0.64
C VAL A 243 -23.52 13.63 2.04
N LEU A 244 -22.67 12.92 2.78
CA LEU A 244 -22.99 12.46 4.14
C LEU A 244 -23.19 13.63 5.09
N GLU A 245 -22.36 14.66 5.00
CA GLU A 245 -22.51 15.88 5.80
C GLU A 245 -23.79 16.64 5.44
N HIS A 246 -24.10 16.78 4.15
CA HIS A 246 -25.30 17.43 3.66
C HIS A 246 -26.57 16.79 4.22
N PHE A 247 -26.77 15.48 3.99
CA PHE A 247 -27.96 14.79 4.47
C PHE A 247 -27.94 14.52 5.99
N GLY A 248 -26.76 14.49 6.61
CA GLY A 248 -26.59 14.32 8.04
C GLY A 248 -26.92 15.56 8.85
N TYR A 249 -26.46 16.74 8.43
CA TYR A 249 -26.44 17.94 9.28
C TYR A 249 -27.12 19.18 8.68
N TYR A 250 -27.16 19.30 7.35
CA TYR A 250 -27.58 20.55 6.70
C TYR A 250 -28.97 20.46 6.02
N HIS A 251 -29.30 19.33 5.42
CA HIS A 251 -30.53 19.12 4.66
C HIS A 251 -31.63 18.51 5.51
N LYS A 252 -32.78 19.19 5.62
CA LYS A 252 -33.93 18.70 6.38
C LYS A 252 -34.79 17.72 5.55
N PRO A 253 -35.25 16.61 6.12
CA PRO A 253 -34.98 16.14 7.49
C PRO A 253 -33.59 15.52 7.61
N HIS A 254 -32.91 15.81 8.72
CA HIS A 254 -31.58 15.28 9.01
C HIS A 254 -31.62 13.76 9.17
N LYS A 255 -30.61 13.08 8.61
CA LYS A 255 -30.54 11.61 8.59
C LYS A 255 -29.51 11.13 9.61
N THR A 256 -29.99 10.51 10.69
CA THR A 256 -29.12 9.96 11.75
C THR A 256 -28.15 8.91 11.23
N LEU A 257 -28.59 8.07 10.27
CA LEU A 257 -27.70 7.07 9.65
C LEU A 257 -26.56 7.75 8.86
N ALA A 258 -26.87 8.83 8.12
CA ALA A 258 -25.85 9.62 7.43
C ALA A 258 -24.83 10.23 8.41
N GLN A 259 -25.29 10.72 9.57
CA GLN A 259 -24.41 11.25 10.62
C GLN A 259 -23.48 10.17 11.20
N GLN A 260 -24.00 8.94 11.39
CA GLN A 260 -23.20 7.81 11.87
C GLN A 260 -22.12 7.45 10.85
N TRP A 261 -22.49 7.27 9.59
CA TRP A 261 -21.54 6.96 8.51
C TRP A 261 -20.53 8.08 8.25
N ALA A 262 -20.93 9.34 8.37
CA ALA A 262 -20.01 10.48 8.32
C ALA A 262 -18.92 10.38 9.40
N LYS A 263 -19.26 9.89 10.60
CA LYS A 263 -18.27 9.69 11.68
C LYS A 263 -17.44 8.42 11.45
N THR A 264 -18.08 7.31 11.12
CA THR A 264 -17.41 6.01 10.91
C THR A 264 -16.40 6.08 9.78
N LEU A 265 -16.73 6.79 8.70
CA LEU A 265 -15.85 6.91 7.56
C LEU A 265 -14.87 8.08 7.69
N ASN A 266 -14.91 8.94 8.71
CA ASN A 266 -13.94 10.05 8.81
C ASN A 266 -12.61 9.57 9.42
N PRO A 267 -11.45 9.70 8.74
CA PRO A 267 -11.24 10.27 7.39
C PRO A 267 -11.59 9.29 6.26
N MET A 268 -12.30 9.79 5.22
CA MET A 268 -12.96 8.96 4.19
C MET A 268 -11.99 8.05 3.46
N VAL A 269 -10.93 8.63 2.90
CA VAL A 269 -9.98 7.90 2.05
C VAL A 269 -9.28 6.77 2.80
N PRO A 270 -8.65 6.97 3.97
CA PRO A 270 -8.04 5.87 4.72
C PRO A 270 -9.00 4.75 5.12
N ASN A 271 -10.24 5.08 5.49
CA ASN A 271 -11.24 4.07 5.84
C ASN A 271 -11.67 3.24 4.62
N LEU A 272 -11.87 3.88 3.45
CA LEU A 272 -12.18 3.16 2.21
C LEU A 272 -11.01 2.29 1.76
N HIS A 273 -9.77 2.79 1.84
CA HIS A 273 -8.57 1.99 1.56
C HIS A 273 -8.48 0.76 2.46
N GLN A 274 -8.73 0.92 3.75
CA GLN A 274 -8.76 -0.20 4.69
C GLN A 274 -9.87 -1.21 4.32
N LYS A 275 -11.08 -0.74 4.02
CA LYS A 275 -12.20 -1.61 3.63
C LYS A 275 -11.89 -2.42 2.38
N THR A 276 -11.32 -1.80 1.35
CA THR A 276 -10.98 -2.48 0.10
C THR A 276 -9.65 -3.24 0.15
N ASN A 277 -9.01 -3.33 1.32
CA ASN A 277 -7.65 -3.86 1.48
C ASN A 277 -6.65 -3.25 0.48
N TYR A 278 -6.81 -1.96 0.15
CA TYR A 278 -5.89 -1.25 -0.72
C TYR A 278 -4.57 -1.05 0.00
N GLN A 279 -3.50 -1.39 -0.69
CA GLN A 279 -2.15 -1.04 -0.28
C GLN A 279 -1.64 -0.05 -1.31
N SER A 280 -1.19 1.11 -0.85
CA SER A 280 -0.45 2.03 -1.71
C SER A 280 0.62 1.24 -2.43
N PRO A 281 0.75 1.33 -3.76
CA PRO A 281 1.90 0.82 -4.48
C PRO A 281 3.14 1.23 -3.67
N ALA A 282 3.92 0.26 -3.23
CA ALA A 282 5.17 0.56 -2.56
C ALA A 282 5.97 1.39 -3.56
N VAL A 283 6.29 2.65 -3.20
CA VAL A 283 7.13 3.51 -4.02
C VAL A 283 8.39 2.71 -4.29
N THR A 284 8.47 2.14 -5.49
CA THR A 284 9.63 1.36 -5.86
C THR A 284 10.77 2.37 -6.00
N ASP A 285 12.01 1.96 -5.74
CA ASP A 285 13.20 2.82 -5.96
C ASP A 285 13.25 3.44 -7.37
N ARG A 286 12.47 2.88 -8.31
CA ARG A 286 12.25 3.39 -9.66
C ARG A 286 11.33 4.62 -9.70
N GLU A 287 10.26 4.65 -8.92
CA GLU A 287 9.31 5.77 -8.87
C GLU A 287 9.91 6.97 -8.15
N THR A 288 10.63 6.78 -7.05
CA THR A 288 11.41 7.84 -6.39
C THR A 288 12.47 8.43 -7.34
N LYS A 289 13.11 7.59 -8.16
CA LYS A 289 14.04 8.04 -9.21
C LYS A 289 13.32 8.80 -10.33
N LEU A 290 12.09 8.42 -10.68
CA LEU A 290 11.30 9.11 -11.70
C LEU A 290 10.79 10.47 -11.19
N GLU A 291 10.34 10.57 -9.94
CA GLU A 291 9.95 11.83 -9.32
C GLU A 291 11.13 12.80 -9.19
N SER A 292 12.29 12.30 -8.74
CA SER A 292 13.54 13.09 -8.72
C SER A 292 13.88 13.62 -10.12
N ARG A 293 13.73 12.78 -11.15
CA ARG A 293 14.02 13.17 -12.53
C ARG A 293 12.99 14.13 -13.12
N LEU A 294 11.72 14.02 -12.72
CA LEU A 294 10.67 14.97 -13.09
C LEU A 294 10.93 16.34 -12.46
N GLN A 295 11.33 16.40 -11.19
CA GLN A 295 11.71 17.65 -10.54
C GLN A 295 12.92 18.31 -11.20
N GLU A 296 13.95 17.53 -11.56
CA GLU A 296 15.11 18.05 -12.32
C GLU A 296 14.68 18.63 -13.68
N LEU A 297 13.79 17.94 -14.40
CA LEU A 297 13.29 18.39 -15.69
C LEU A 297 12.41 19.63 -15.60
N GLU A 298 11.61 19.78 -14.54
CA GLU A 298 10.82 20.98 -14.28
C GLU A 298 11.71 22.20 -13.98
N GLN A 299 12.73 22.01 -13.14
CA GLN A 299 13.71 23.07 -12.83
C GLN A 299 14.46 23.50 -14.10
N GLU A 300 14.90 22.56 -14.94
CA GLU A 300 15.57 22.89 -16.19
C GLU A 300 14.61 23.58 -17.17
N ASN A 301 13.33 23.20 -17.22
CA ASN A 301 12.32 23.90 -18.03
C ASN A 301 12.11 25.35 -17.58
N ILE A 302 12.06 25.60 -16.26
CA ILE A 302 11.94 26.96 -15.71
C ILE A 302 13.16 27.80 -16.11
N ARG A 303 14.36 27.22 -15.98
CA ARG A 303 15.62 27.87 -16.40
C ARG A 303 15.64 28.19 -17.89
N LEU A 304 15.28 27.23 -18.76
CA LEU A 304 15.24 27.42 -20.21
C LEU A 304 14.23 28.50 -20.60
N LYS A 305 13.06 28.55 -19.95
CA LYS A 305 12.07 29.61 -20.15
C LYS A 305 12.56 30.98 -19.71
N GLN A 306 13.34 31.06 -18.63
CA GLN A 306 14.01 32.31 -18.23
C GLN A 306 15.07 32.73 -19.27
N LEU A 307 15.92 31.80 -19.72
CA LEU A 307 16.93 32.06 -20.74
C LEU A 307 16.31 32.54 -22.06
N LEU A 308 15.18 31.95 -22.47
CA LEU A 308 14.44 32.34 -23.67
C LEU A 308 13.86 33.76 -23.53
N LYS A 309 13.24 34.09 -22.39
CA LYS A 309 12.75 35.45 -22.11
C LYS A 309 13.87 36.50 -22.13
N GLU A 310 15.06 36.13 -21.66
CA GLU A 310 16.22 37.01 -21.74
C GLU A 310 16.88 37.06 -23.14
N GLU A 311 16.63 36.09 -24.02
CA GLU A 311 17.02 36.10 -25.44
C GLU A 311 16.13 37.05 -26.25
N GLU A 312 14.82 36.97 -26.05
CA GLU A 312 13.81 37.80 -26.74
C GLU A 312 14.03 39.31 -26.51
N ALA A 313 14.65 39.69 -25.39
CA ALA A 313 14.86 41.08 -25.01
C ALA A 313 16.11 41.76 -25.63
N LYS A 314 17.12 41.04 -26.17
CA LYS A 314 18.46 41.64 -26.45
C LYS A 314 19.24 41.21 -27.71
N GLY A 315 18.64 40.57 -28.71
CA GLY A 315 19.18 40.47 -30.09
C GLY A 315 20.59 39.86 -30.29
N LYS A 316 21.18 40.07 -31.49
CA LYS A 316 22.35 39.35 -32.07
C LYS A 316 23.68 39.41 -31.27
N LYS A 317 23.86 40.33 -30.30
CA LYS A 317 25.08 40.40 -29.45
C LYS A 317 25.20 39.23 -28.45
N LYS A 318 24.12 38.46 -28.20
CA LYS A 318 24.09 37.47 -27.11
C LYS A 318 24.50 36.03 -27.48
N ARG A 319 24.54 35.64 -28.77
CA ARG A 319 25.01 34.30 -29.18
C ARG A 319 26.47 34.05 -28.78
N HIS A 320 27.33 35.06 -28.96
CA HIS A 320 28.74 35.00 -28.56
C HIS A 320 28.88 34.87 -27.04
N ARG A 321 28.10 35.64 -26.25
CA ARG A 321 28.08 35.51 -24.78
C ARG A 321 27.53 34.17 -24.29
N MET A 322 26.53 33.60 -24.95
CA MET A 322 25.98 32.28 -24.61
C MET A 322 26.99 31.17 -24.91
N MET A 323 27.65 31.19 -26.07
CA MET A 323 28.76 30.27 -26.38
C MET A 323 29.90 30.40 -25.36
N GLY A 324 30.30 31.64 -25.00
CA GLY A 324 31.32 31.86 -23.98
C GLY A 324 30.99 31.23 -22.62
N ARG A 325 29.73 31.33 -22.18
CA ARG A 325 29.27 30.69 -20.93
C ARG A 325 29.21 29.17 -21.00
N VAL A 326 28.81 28.60 -22.14
CA VAL A 326 28.81 27.15 -22.35
C VAL A 326 30.26 26.62 -22.35
N LEU A 327 31.17 27.33 -23.01
CA LEU A 327 32.59 26.96 -23.07
C LEU A 327 33.29 27.12 -21.72
N GLN A 328 32.95 28.14 -20.92
CA GLN A 328 33.39 28.25 -19.51
C GLN A 328 33.01 27.04 -18.66
N TRP A 329 31.87 26.41 -18.95
CA TRP A 329 31.39 25.23 -18.24
C TRP A 329 32.00 23.92 -18.77
N LYS A 330 32.36 23.88 -20.06
CA LYS A 330 32.93 22.69 -20.72
C LYS A 330 34.46 22.60 -20.60
N ILE A 331 35.15 23.74 -20.58
CA ILE A 331 36.61 23.79 -20.52
C ILE A 331 37.07 23.68 -19.06
N PRO A 332 37.95 22.72 -18.71
CA PRO A 332 38.41 22.55 -17.34
C PRO A 332 39.13 23.81 -16.81
N PRO A 333 38.65 24.42 -15.71
CA PRO A 333 39.21 25.67 -15.17
C PRO A 333 40.61 25.51 -14.56
N SER A 334 41.08 24.26 -14.41
CA SER A 334 42.44 23.91 -13.97
C SER A 334 43.51 24.20 -15.03
N CYS A 335 43.14 24.29 -16.31
CA CYS A 335 44.08 24.43 -17.42
C CYS A 335 43.98 25.79 -18.12
N TYR A 336 42.77 26.33 -18.25
CA TYR A 336 42.51 27.56 -18.97
C TYR A 336 41.57 28.47 -18.20
N GLU A 337 41.81 29.77 -18.32
CA GLU A 337 40.88 30.80 -17.91
C GLU A 337 40.19 31.36 -19.14
N VAL A 338 38.88 31.14 -19.24
CA VAL A 338 38.07 31.55 -20.38
C VAL A 338 37.49 32.94 -20.08
N ARG A 339 37.89 33.95 -20.86
CA ARG A 339 37.38 35.33 -20.78
C ARG A 339 36.74 35.73 -22.09
N LEU A 340 35.77 36.65 -22.03
CA LEU A 340 35.28 37.33 -23.22
C LEU A 340 36.10 38.60 -23.44
N GLU A 341 36.30 38.98 -24.70
CA GLU A 341 37.05 40.16 -25.07
C GLU A 341 36.46 41.44 -24.45
N GLU A 342 35.13 41.55 -24.40
CA GLU A 342 34.42 42.64 -23.73
C GLU A 342 34.75 42.76 -22.23
N ASP A 343 35.10 41.66 -21.56
CA ASP A 343 35.47 41.65 -20.13
C ASP A 343 36.91 42.16 -19.90
N THR A 344 37.70 42.35 -20.96
CA THR A 344 39.12 42.71 -20.89
C THR A 344 39.49 43.98 -21.67
N SER A 345 38.62 44.44 -22.57
CA SER A 345 38.83 45.65 -23.38
C SER A 345 38.18 46.88 -22.73
N HIS A 346 38.86 48.03 -22.81
CA HIS A 346 38.32 49.32 -22.35
C HIS A 346 37.48 50.04 -23.42
N ILE A 347 37.30 49.44 -24.61
CA ILE A 347 36.57 50.02 -25.74
C ILE A 347 35.39 49.12 -26.09
N SER A 348 34.26 49.72 -26.48
CA SER A 348 33.07 48.97 -26.90
C SER A 348 33.34 48.13 -28.15
N GLN A 349 33.30 46.81 -28.00
CA GLN A 349 33.54 45.88 -29.10
C GLN A 349 32.27 45.61 -29.93
N LEU A 350 32.46 45.41 -31.24
CA LEU A 350 31.41 45.08 -32.22
C LEU A 350 31.23 43.56 -32.41
N LEU A 351 32.28 42.77 -32.20
CA LEU A 351 32.30 41.31 -32.09
C LEU A 351 32.98 40.94 -30.77
N ASP A 352 32.51 39.87 -30.13
CA ASP A 352 33.01 39.45 -28.81
C ASP A 352 33.82 38.15 -28.99
N GLY A 353 35.14 38.25 -28.98
CA GLY A 353 36.06 37.12 -29.11
C GLY A 353 36.21 36.32 -27.82
N LEU A 354 36.44 35.01 -27.94
CA LEU A 354 36.79 34.14 -26.81
C LEU A 354 38.30 34.20 -26.55
N ILE A 355 38.71 34.61 -25.36
CA ILE A 355 40.11 34.65 -24.94
C ILE A 355 40.37 33.49 -23.97
N LEU A 356 41.24 32.57 -24.38
CA LEU A 356 41.72 31.48 -23.52
C LEU A 356 43.07 31.87 -22.93
N LYS A 357 43.07 32.37 -21.69
CA LYS A 357 44.31 32.70 -20.99
C LYS A 357 44.85 31.46 -20.28
N ARG A 358 46.07 31.07 -20.62
CA ARG A 358 46.78 29.95 -19.99
C ARG A 358 47.36 30.36 -18.63
N LYS A 359 47.34 29.45 -17.66
CA LYS A 359 48.03 29.60 -16.36
C LYS A 359 49.31 28.72 -16.36
N PRO A 360 50.51 29.21 -15.98
CA PRO A 360 51.77 28.46 -16.14
C PRO A 360 52.02 27.47 -14.97
N GLN A 361 52.96 26.50 -14.98
CA GLN A 361 54.31 26.45 -15.59
C GLN A 361 54.74 25.03 -16.09
N GLN A 362 54.27 24.54 -17.24
CA GLN A 362 54.98 23.45 -17.95
C GLN A 362 54.95 23.67 -19.46
N PRO A 363 55.99 23.27 -20.21
CA PRO A 363 55.96 23.35 -21.67
C PRO A 363 54.93 22.37 -22.23
N LEU A 364 54.20 22.80 -23.25
CA LEU A 364 53.15 22.01 -23.88
C LEU A 364 53.75 20.92 -24.79
N PRO A 365 53.19 19.69 -24.81
CA PRO A 365 53.51 18.72 -25.86
C PRO A 365 53.09 19.26 -27.24
N ALA A 366 53.86 18.91 -28.28
CA ALA A 366 53.79 19.52 -29.61
C ALA A 366 52.42 19.41 -30.34
N ASN A 367 51.49 18.59 -29.85
CA ASN A 367 50.16 18.39 -30.42
C ASN A 367 49.09 18.49 -29.33
N ILE A 368 48.59 19.68 -29.07
CA ILE A 368 47.39 19.86 -28.23
C ILE A 368 46.22 20.19 -29.13
N GLU A 369 45.22 19.33 -29.06
CA GLU A 369 43.90 19.59 -29.59
C GLU A 369 43.10 20.37 -28.53
N LEU A 370 42.57 21.53 -28.90
CA LEU A 370 41.59 22.21 -28.06
C LEU A 370 40.28 21.40 -28.06
N PRO A 371 39.50 21.41 -26.96
CA PRO A 371 38.21 20.73 -26.92
C PRO A 371 37.28 21.20 -28.05
N ASP A 372 36.44 20.29 -28.55
CA ASP A 372 35.39 20.53 -29.54
C ASP A 372 35.88 21.05 -30.93
N GLY A 373 37.10 20.70 -31.34
CA GLY A 373 37.60 20.99 -32.69
C GLY A 373 37.98 22.46 -32.92
N LEU A 374 38.19 23.22 -31.85
CA LEU A 374 38.65 24.59 -31.91
C LEU A 374 40.09 24.64 -32.44
N THR A 375 40.35 25.52 -33.41
CA THR A 375 41.70 25.77 -33.95
C THR A 375 42.24 27.07 -33.40
N LEU A 376 43.51 27.07 -33.00
CA LEU A 376 44.19 28.27 -32.50
C LEU A 376 44.60 29.14 -33.70
N ASP A 377 43.90 30.25 -33.90
CA ASP A 377 44.04 31.08 -35.11
C ASP A 377 45.24 32.06 -35.02
N ALA A 378 45.59 32.50 -33.81
CA ALA A 378 46.76 33.34 -33.55
C ALA A 378 47.24 33.20 -32.09
N GLU A 379 48.56 33.17 -31.89
CA GLU A 379 49.19 33.24 -30.57
C GLU A 379 49.67 34.69 -30.35
N ILE A 380 49.09 35.38 -29.36
CA ILE A 380 49.49 36.75 -29.00
C ILE A 380 50.38 36.66 -27.78
N ASN A 381 51.69 36.81 -27.98
CA ASN A 381 52.63 37.07 -26.89
C ASN A 381 52.47 38.53 -26.48
N LEU A 382 51.91 38.76 -25.30
CA LEU A 382 51.87 40.07 -24.65
C LEU A 382 53.17 40.36 -23.91
#